data_AF-K3Z0V5-F1
#
_entry.id   AF-K3Z0V5-F1
#
_cell.length_a   1.000
_cell.length_b   1.000
_cell.length_c   1.000
_cell.angle_alpha   90.00
_cell.angle_beta   90.00
_cell.angle_gamma   90.00
#
_symmetry.space_group_name_H-M   'P 1'
#
loop_
_entity.id
_entity.type
_entity.pdbx_description
1 polymer ?
#
loop_
_entity_poly.entity_id
_entity_poly.type
_entity_poly.pdbx_seq_one_letter_code
_entity_poly.pdbx_strand_id
1 'polypeptide(L)'
;MPIEQAARELNVGVTGMKKRCRELGIPRWPHRKVKNLQTLIDNVQELGKETEEVDGHLTRIVVERLQQTKKLIEERPEVPLDEKTKQLSQACYKENWKRKRGSRPGQHRAS
;
A
#
# COMPACT_ATOMS: atom_id res chain seq x y z
N MET A 1 4.51 3.00 -10.66
CA MET A 1 5.63 3.71 -11.30
C MET A 1 5.92 5.07 -10.64
N PRO A 2 7.17 5.38 -10.28
CA PRO A 2 7.59 6.71 -9.82
C PRO A 2 7.27 7.82 -10.82
N ILE A 3 7.07 9.05 -10.33
CA ILE A 3 6.76 10.20 -11.20
C ILE A 3 7.89 10.52 -12.18
N GLU A 4 9.14 10.29 -11.79
CA GLU A 4 10.32 10.53 -12.64
C GLU A 4 10.34 9.57 -13.84
N GLN A 5 9.99 8.31 -13.60
CA GLN A 5 9.92 7.31 -14.66
C GLN A 5 8.74 7.60 -15.61
N ALA A 6 7.58 7.95 -15.09
CA ALA A 6 6.44 8.35 -15.92
C ALA A 6 6.75 9.61 -16.75
N ALA A 7 7.50 10.56 -16.21
CA ALA A 7 7.92 11.77 -16.92
C ALA A 7 8.86 11.43 -18.07
N ARG A 8 9.80 10.50 -17.83
CA ARG A 8 10.73 10.00 -18.83
C ARG A 8 10.01 9.27 -19.96
N GLU A 9 9.06 8.39 -19.64
CA GLU A 9 8.28 7.66 -20.64
C GLU A 9 7.41 8.58 -21.51
N LEU A 10 6.90 9.67 -20.91
CA LEU A 10 6.11 10.68 -21.61
C LEU A 10 6.97 11.80 -22.24
N ASN A 11 8.31 11.72 -22.17
CA ASN A 11 9.25 12.74 -22.63
C ASN A 11 8.93 14.16 -22.14
N VAL A 12 8.39 14.29 -20.93
CA VAL A 12 8.07 15.58 -20.30
C VAL A 12 8.95 15.79 -19.08
N GLY A 13 9.31 17.05 -18.81
CA GLY A 13 9.98 17.38 -17.54
C GLY A 13 9.06 17.10 -16.34
N VAL A 14 9.63 16.63 -15.23
CA VAL A 14 8.88 16.30 -13.99
C VAL A 14 8.03 17.48 -13.49
N THR A 15 8.52 18.71 -13.64
CA THR A 15 7.80 19.93 -13.28
C THR A 15 6.57 20.15 -14.17
N GLY A 16 6.72 19.95 -15.49
CA GLY A 16 5.60 20.04 -16.44
C GLY A 16 4.54 18.97 -16.17
N MET A 17 4.99 17.75 -15.87
CA MET A 17 4.06 16.66 -15.53
C MET A 17 3.32 16.91 -14.22
N LYS A 18 3.99 17.40 -13.17
CA LYS A 18 3.33 17.81 -11.92
C LYS A 18 2.29 18.90 -12.14
N LYS A 19 2.60 19.90 -12.97
CA LYS A 19 1.66 20.97 -13.32
C LYS A 19 0.45 20.40 -14.03
N ARG A 20 0.65 19.54 -15.03
CA ARG A 20 -0.44 18.89 -15.77
C ARG A 20 -1.30 17.98 -14.90
N CYS A 21 -0.68 17.21 -14.00
CA CYS A 21 -1.42 16.42 -13.01
C CYS A 21 -2.32 17.30 -12.14
N ARG A 22 -1.82 18.44 -11.66
CA ARG A 22 -2.63 19.38 -10.85
C ARG A 22 -3.79 19.97 -11.63
N GLU A 23 -3.58 20.32 -12.90
CA GLU A 23 -4.65 20.80 -13.81
C GLU A 23 -5.75 19.75 -14.04
N LEU A 24 -5.37 18.48 -14.08
CA LEU A 24 -6.29 17.35 -14.23
C LEU A 24 -6.94 16.90 -12.90
N GLY A 25 -6.78 17.66 -11.81
CA GLY A 25 -7.35 17.32 -10.50
C GLY A 25 -6.58 16.25 -9.74
N ILE A 26 -5.33 15.96 -10.14
CA ILE A 26 -4.43 14.98 -9.52
C ILE A 26 -3.36 15.73 -8.72
N PRO A 27 -3.62 16.12 -7.46
CA PRO A 27 -2.69 16.92 -6.68
C PRO A 27 -1.38 16.19 -6.33
N ARG A 28 -1.42 14.85 -6.27
CA ARG A 28 -0.27 13.99 -5.98
C ARG A 28 -0.31 12.74 -6.85
N TRP A 29 0.84 12.39 -7.41
CA TRP A 29 0.98 11.18 -8.22
C TRP A 29 0.61 9.93 -7.39
N PRO A 30 -0.31 9.07 -7.88
CA PRO A 30 -0.91 7.97 -7.12
C PRO A 30 0.07 6.85 -6.75
N HIS A 31 1.30 6.86 -7.29
CA HIS A 31 2.29 5.81 -7.08
C HIS A 31 2.48 5.40 -5.62
N ARG A 32 2.54 6.38 -4.72
CA ARG A 32 2.76 6.11 -3.30
C ARG A 32 1.55 5.40 -2.68
N LYS A 33 0.33 5.75 -3.10
CA LYS A 33 -0.91 5.09 -2.69
C LYS A 33 -0.94 3.64 -3.20
N VAL A 34 -0.65 3.44 -4.49
CA VAL A 34 -0.62 2.12 -5.14
C VAL A 34 0.42 1.20 -4.48
N LYS A 35 1.62 1.72 -4.19
CA LYS A 35 2.67 0.95 -3.50
C LYS A 35 2.25 0.54 -2.09
N ASN A 36 1.61 1.43 -1.33
CA ASN A 36 1.08 1.10 -0.01
C ASN A 36 0.01 0.00 -0.08
N LEU A 37 -0.91 0.07 -1.05
CA LEU A 37 -1.93 -0.96 -1.26
C LEU A 37 -1.31 -2.31 -1.61
N GLN A 38 -0.30 -2.34 -2.48
CA GLN A 38 0.41 -3.57 -2.82
C GLN A 38 1.05 -4.19 -1.58
N THR A 39 1.78 -3.39 -0.80
CA THR A 39 2.41 -3.85 0.44
C THR A 39 1.37 -4.37 1.45
N LEU A 40 0.19 -3.74 1.50
CA LEU A 40 -0.91 -4.19 2.36
C LEU A 40 -1.48 -5.54 1.91
N ILE A 41 -1.68 -5.73 0.61
CA ILE A 41 -2.12 -7.02 0.04
C ILE A 41 -1.11 -8.11 0.40
N ASP A 42 0.18 -7.86 0.19
CA ASP A 42 1.24 -8.84 0.45
C ASP A 42 1.26 -9.22 1.95
N ASN A 43 1.16 -8.24 2.85
CA ASN A 43 1.09 -8.49 4.30
C ASN A 43 -0.16 -9.29 4.70
N VAL A 44 -1.33 -8.97 4.14
CA VAL A 44 -2.59 -9.68 4.44
C VAL A 44 -2.52 -11.12 3.92
N GLN A 45 -1.92 -11.34 2.75
CA GLN A 45 -1.69 -12.68 2.22
C GLN A 45 -0.70 -13.48 3.07
N GLU A 46 0.37 -12.85 3.57
CA GLU A 46 1.34 -13.50 4.46
C GLU A 46 0.68 -13.90 5.79
N LEU A 47 -0.10 -12.99 6.39
CA LEU A 47 -0.89 -13.27 7.60
C LEU A 47 -1.86 -14.43 7.40
N GLY A 48 -2.58 -14.46 6.28
CA GLY A 48 -3.54 -15.51 5.97
C GLY A 48 -2.91 -16.90 5.80
N LYS A 49 -1.65 -16.97 5.35
CA LYS A 49 -0.88 -18.23 5.25
C LYS A 49 -0.43 -18.76 6.62
N GLU A 50 -0.26 -17.89 7.62
CA GLU A 50 0.10 -18.32 8.98
C GLU A 50 -1.11 -18.87 9.75
N THR A 51 -2.33 -18.45 9.42
CA THR A 51 -3.59 -18.81 10.11
C THR A 51 -4.47 -19.76 9.29
N GLU A 52 -3.89 -20.87 8.82
CA GLU A 52 -4.39 -21.74 7.74
C GLU A 52 -5.83 -22.28 7.82
N GLU A 53 -6.59 -22.18 8.92
CA GLU A 53 -7.81 -23.02 9.06
C GLU A 53 -9.15 -22.30 9.32
N VAL A 54 -9.21 -21.01 9.66
CA VAL A 54 -10.51 -20.38 10.03
C VAL A 54 -10.88 -19.15 9.18
N ASP A 55 -9.91 -18.43 8.60
CA ASP A 55 -10.15 -17.08 8.04
C ASP A 55 -9.73 -16.91 6.56
N GLY A 56 -9.42 -17.99 5.85
CA GLY A 56 -8.96 -17.94 4.44
C GLY A 56 -9.96 -17.27 3.50
N HIS A 57 -11.27 -17.44 3.76
CA HIS A 57 -12.32 -16.78 2.98
C HIS A 57 -12.36 -15.26 3.22
N LEU A 58 -12.22 -14.80 4.46
CA LEU A 58 -12.17 -13.37 4.79
C LEU A 58 -10.89 -12.73 4.23
N THR A 59 -9.76 -13.41 4.35
CA THR A 59 -8.48 -12.99 3.76
C THR A 59 -8.64 -12.77 2.25
N ARG A 60 -9.27 -13.70 1.54
CA ARG A 60 -9.53 -13.58 0.10
C ARG A 60 -10.40 -12.37 -0.22
N ILE A 61 -11.51 -12.18 0.50
CA ILE A 61 -12.42 -11.03 0.32
C ILE A 61 -11.67 -9.70 0.52
N VAL A 62 -10.86 -9.61 1.59
CA VAL A 62 -10.08 -8.40 1.90
C VAL A 62 -9.07 -8.11 0.79
N VAL A 63 -8.34 -9.13 0.32
CA VAL A 63 -7.40 -8.99 -0.80
C VAL A 63 -8.11 -8.52 -2.07
N GLU A 64 -9.26 -9.10 -2.40
CA GLU A 64 -10.05 -8.74 -3.59
C GLU A 64 -10.50 -7.26 -3.53
N ARG A 65 -10.99 -6.81 -2.37
CA ARG A 65 -11.38 -5.42 -2.14
C ARG A 65 -10.21 -4.45 -2.26
N LEU A 66 -9.02 -4.83 -1.77
CA LEU A 66 -7.80 -4.04 -1.90
C LEU A 66 -7.34 -3.95 -3.36
N GLN A 67 -7.44 -5.04 -4.13
CA GLN A 67 -7.15 -5.06 -5.56
C GLN A 67 -8.10 -4.17 -6.37
N GLN A 68 -9.41 -4.22 -6.08
CA GLN A 68 -10.38 -3.32 -6.69
C GLN A 68 -10.07 -1.85 -6.38
N THR A 69 -9.71 -1.56 -5.12
CA THR A 69 -9.32 -0.19 -4.72
C THR A 69 -8.04 0.27 -5.44
N LYS A 70 -7.08 -0.63 -5.65
CA LYS A 70 -5.86 -0.35 -6.43
C LYS A 70 -6.21 0.02 -7.87
N LYS A 71 -7.05 -0.79 -8.53
CA LYS A 71 -7.48 -0.55 -9.91
C LYS A 71 -8.21 0.79 -10.05
N LEU A 72 -9.10 1.11 -9.10
CA LEU A 72 -9.78 2.41 -9.07
C LEU A 72 -8.81 3.59 -8.95
N ILE A 73 -7.73 3.48 -8.19
CA ILE A 73 -6.72 4.55 -8.06
C ILE A 73 -5.82 4.64 -9.31
N GLU A 74 -5.60 3.53 -10.00
CA GLU A 74 -4.88 3.50 -11.29
C GLU A 74 -5.71 4.14 -12.40
N GLU A 75 -7.01 3.89 -12.46
CA GLU A 75 -7.95 4.49 -13.43
C GLU A 75 -8.31 5.94 -13.07
N ARG A 76 -8.48 6.23 -11.77
CA ARG A 76 -8.94 7.52 -11.25
C ARG A 76 -8.06 8.02 -10.11
N PRO A 77 -6.88 8.58 -10.42
CA PRO A 77 -5.93 9.05 -9.42
C PRO A 77 -6.42 10.22 -8.55
N GLU A 78 -7.48 10.91 -8.96
CA GLU A 78 -8.17 11.94 -8.18
C GLU A 78 -8.93 11.37 -6.97
N VAL A 79 -9.29 10.09 -6.99
CA VAL A 79 -10.13 9.47 -5.96
C VAL A 79 -9.34 9.33 -4.64
N PRO A 80 -9.91 9.77 -3.51
CA PRO A 80 -9.31 9.54 -2.20
C PRO A 80 -9.35 8.04 -1.84
N LEU A 81 -8.34 7.58 -1.10
CA LEU A 81 -8.36 6.24 -0.52
C LEU A 81 -9.53 6.11 0.45
N ASP A 82 -10.28 5.02 0.34
CA ASP A 82 -11.38 4.69 1.25
C ASP A 82 -10.88 4.63 2.71
N GLU A 83 -11.65 5.17 3.64
CA GLU A 83 -11.23 5.31 5.04
C GLU A 83 -11.00 3.94 5.69
N LYS A 84 -11.82 2.94 5.35
CA LYS A 84 -11.65 1.55 5.81
C LYS A 84 -10.32 0.96 5.36
N THR A 85 -9.86 1.30 4.16
CA THR A 85 -8.57 0.84 3.63
C THR A 85 -7.40 1.51 4.35
N LYS A 86 -7.53 2.78 4.72
CA LYS A 86 -6.53 3.47 5.56
C LYS A 86 -6.44 2.83 6.94
N GLN A 87 -7.57 2.57 7.59
CA GLN A 87 -7.61 1.93 8.91
C GLN A 87 -6.94 0.55 8.88
N LEU A 88 -7.25 -0.26 7.86
CA LEU A 88 -6.60 -1.57 7.66
C LEU A 88 -5.09 -1.41 7.47
N SER A 89 -4.64 -0.43 6.68
CA SER A 89 -3.21 -0.18 6.49
C SER A 89 -2.49 0.18 7.79
N GLN A 90 -3.12 0.96 8.67
CA GLN A 90 -2.58 1.35 9.97
C GLN A 90 -2.51 0.17 10.92
N ALA A 91 -3.56 -0.66 10.95
CA ALA A 91 -3.59 -1.89 11.74
C ALA A 91 -2.47 -2.85 11.32
N CYS A 92 -2.37 -3.18 10.03
CA CYS A 92 -1.30 -4.05 9.52
C CYS A 92 0.09 -3.46 9.75
N TYR A 93 0.27 -2.14 9.59
CA TYR A 93 1.55 -1.49 9.87
C TYR A 93 1.92 -1.57 11.35
N LYS A 94 0.94 -1.37 12.26
CA LYS A 94 1.14 -1.48 13.71
C LYS A 94 1.53 -2.91 14.11
N GLU A 95 0.85 -3.91 13.56
CA GLU A 95 1.15 -5.32 13.84
C GLU A 95 2.51 -5.74 13.28
N ASN A 96 2.83 -5.36 12.04
CA ASN A 96 4.14 -5.66 11.44
C ASN A 96 5.28 -4.91 12.18
N TRP A 97 5.03 -3.67 12.61
CA TRP A 97 5.95 -2.90 13.43
C TRP A 97 6.20 -3.55 14.81
N LYS A 98 5.14 -4.07 15.47
CA LYS A 98 5.27 -4.85 16.71
C LYS A 98 6.05 -6.14 16.50
N ARG A 99 5.78 -6.91 15.43
CA ARG A 99 6.53 -8.15 15.09
C ARG A 99 8.03 -7.86 14.94
N LYS A 100 8.39 -6.79 14.20
CA LYS A 100 9.79 -6.41 13.98
C LYS A 100 10.52 -5.92 15.24
N ARG A 101 9.84 -5.27 16.19
CA ARG A 101 10.46 -4.87 17.47
C ARG A 101 10.38 -5.95 18.56
N GLY A 102 9.39 -6.83 18.52
CA GLY A 102 9.27 -8.01 19.38
C GLY A 102 10.33 -9.07 19.07
N SER A 103 10.85 -9.11 17.84
CA SER A 103 12.00 -9.93 17.43
C SER A 103 13.34 -9.20 17.61
N ARG A 104 13.54 -8.52 18.75
CA ARG A 104 14.90 -8.33 19.27
C ARG A 104 15.15 -9.48 20.25
N PRO A 105 16.00 -10.48 19.93
CA PRO A 105 16.54 -11.32 20.97
C PRO A 105 17.38 -10.42 21.87
N GLY A 106 16.83 -10.04 23.01
CA GLY A 106 17.58 -9.45 24.10
C GLY A 106 18.62 -10.49 24.51
N GLN A 107 19.88 -10.19 24.20
CA GLN A 107 21.04 -10.82 24.82
C GLN A 107 20.88 -10.70 26.35
N HIS A 108 20.38 -11.73 27.03
CA HIS A 108 20.68 -11.91 28.44
C HIS A 108 22.03 -12.59 28.52
N ARG A 109 23.05 -11.73 28.55
CA ARG A 109 24.42 -12.03 28.90
C ARG A 109 24.42 -12.68 30.29
N ALA A 110 25.17 -13.76 30.42
CA ALA A 110 25.47 -14.47 31.65
C ALA A 110 25.91 -13.51 32.77
N SER A 111 25.49 -13.82 33.99
CA SER A 111 26.23 -13.58 35.24
C SER A 111 25.78 -14.62 36.25
#